data_AF-A0A7Y2H865-F1
#
_entry.id   AF-A0A7Y2H865-F1
#
_cell.length_a   1.000
_cell.length_b   1.000
_cell.length_c   1.000
_cell.angle_alpha   90.00
_cell.angle_beta   90.00
_cell.angle_gamma   90.00
#
_symmetry.space_group_name_H-M   'P 1'
#
loop_
_entity.id
_entity.type
_entity.pdbx_description
1 polymer ?
#
loop_
_entity_poly.entity_id
_entity_poly.type
_entity_poly.pdbx_seq_one_letter_code
_entity_poly.pdbx_strand_id
1 'polypeptide(L)' 'MRNKVILLFGVLFVFLWNSLSAQQTTQPEPLLEVLSSLQERFQVQFNYASEIVDGVRVPVPDDSLDLSAAVAFLKESTG' A
#
# COMPACT_ATOMS: atom_id res chain seq x y z
N MET A 1 -4.44 18.18 -42.07
CA MET A 1 -3.41 17.75 -41.10
C MET A 1 -3.64 18.36 -39.71
N ARG A 2 -4.04 19.64 -39.61
CA ARG A 2 -4.34 20.35 -38.34
C ARG A 2 -5.31 19.62 -37.40
N ASN A 3 -6.39 19.03 -37.91
CA ASN A 3 -7.39 18.32 -37.09
C ASN A 3 -6.86 16.99 -36.52
N LYS A 4 -5.89 16.36 -37.18
CA LYS A 4 -5.24 15.13 -36.69
C LYS A 4 -4.30 15.42 -35.52
N VAL A 5 -3.61 16.57 -35.56
CA VAL A 5 -2.74 17.04 -34.47
C VAL A 5 -3.57 17.40 -33.23
N ILE A 6 -4.72 18.03 -33.41
CA ILE A 6 -5.63 18.36 -32.30
C ILE A 6 -6.18 17.09 -31.64
N LEU A 7 -6.57 16.09 -32.44
CA LEU A 7 -7.00 14.79 -31.90
C LEU A 7 -5.87 14.08 -31.13
N LEU A 8 -4.65 14.14 -31.63
CA LEU A 8 -3.49 13.50 -31.00
C LEU A 8 -3.13 14.16 -29.66
N PHE A 9 -3.23 15.49 -29.58
CA PHE A 9 -3.09 16.22 -28.31
C PHE A 9 -4.22 15.91 -27.31
N GLY A 10 -5.46 15.77 -27.80
CA GLY A 10 -6.61 15.39 -26.96
C GLY A 10 -6.45 14.00 -26.34
N VAL A 11 -5.96 13.03 -27.11
CA VAL A 11 -5.72 11.66 -26.62
C VAL A 11 -4.60 11.63 -25.58
N LEU A 12 -3.48 12.34 -25.79
CA LEU A 12 -2.38 12.42 -24.82
C LEU A 12 -2.83 13.01 -23.47
N PHE A 13 -3.73 13.99 -23.49
CA PHE A 13 -4.24 14.63 -22.27
C PHE A 13 -5.05 13.66 -21.38
N VAL A 14 -5.81 12.75 -21.98
CA VAL A 14 -6.58 11.73 -21.25
C VAL A 14 -5.66 10.71 -20.57
N PHE A 15 -4.56 10.31 -21.21
CA PHE A 15 -3.60 9.38 -20.60
C PHE A 15 -2.85 9.99 -19.41
N LEU A 16 -2.52 11.27 -19.47
CA LEU A 16 -1.87 11.96 -18.34
C LEU A 16 -2.80 12.10 -17.12
N TRP A 17 -4.10 12.30 -17.33
CA TRP A 17 -5.06 12.43 -16.23
C TRP A 17 -5.26 11.13 -15.44
N ASN A 18 -5.14 9.97 -16.10
CA ASN A 18 -5.26 8.66 -15.45
C ASN A 18 -4.04 8.28 -14.61
N SER A 19 -2.90 8.96 -14.79
CA SER A 19 -1.67 8.68 -14.02
C SER A 19 -1.64 9.30 -12.62
N LEU A 20 -2.56 10.21 -12.30
CA LEU A 20 -2.60 10.92 -11.01
C LEU A 20 -3.31 10.15 -9.89
N SER A 21 -3.98 9.04 -10.19
CA SER A 21 -4.82 8.32 -9.22
C SER A 21 -4.13 7.16 -8.47
N ALA A 22 -2.81 7.01 -8.60
CA ALA A 22 -2.06 5.92 -7.97
C ALA A 22 -1.23 6.37 -6.75
N GLN A 23 -1.41 7.61 -6.26
CA GLN A 23 -0.73 8.03 -5.03
C GLN A 23 -1.45 7.43 -3.82
N GLN A 24 -1.11 6.17 -3.53
CA GLN A 24 -1.51 5.41 -2.36
C GLN A 24 -1.04 6.19 -1.13
N THR A 25 -1.91 7.02 -0.56
CA THR A 25 -1.60 7.73 0.67
C THR A 25 -1.38 6.67 1.73
N THR A 26 -0.14 6.53 2.18
CA THR A 26 0.30 5.68 3.29
C THR A 26 -0.32 6.20 4.59
N GLN A 27 -1.65 6.15 4.71
CA GLN A 27 -2.29 6.46 5.98
C GLN A 27 -1.92 5.35 6.95
N PRO A 28 -1.48 5.68 8.17
CA PRO A 28 -1.19 4.67 9.18
C PRO A 28 -2.45 3.88 9.52
N GLU A 29 -2.38 2.57 9.34
CA GLU A 29 -3.44 1.64 9.69
C GLU A 29 -3.16 0.98 11.04
N PRO A 30 -4.19 0.51 11.77
CA PRO A 30 -3.97 -0.25 13.00
C PRO A 30 -3.10 -1.48 12.72
N LEU A 31 -2.07 -1.70 13.54
CA LEU A 31 -1.14 -2.82 13.40
C LEU A 31 -1.88 -4.17 13.38
N LEU A 32 -2.97 -4.29 14.15
CA LEU A 32 -3.83 -5.47 14.15
C LEU A 32 -4.45 -5.76 12.77
N GLU A 33 -4.92 -4.74 12.05
CA GLU A 33 -5.49 -4.90 10.71
C GLU A 33 -4.41 -5.31 9.73
N VAL A 34 -3.24 -4.65 9.79
CA VAL A 34 -2.09 -4.97 8.94
C VAL A 34 -1.60 -6.40 9.17
N LEU A 35 -1.50 -6.84 10.44
CA LEU A 35 -1.14 -8.22 10.78
C LEU A 35 -2.21 -9.20 10.28
N SER A 36 -3.50 -8.88 10.43
CA SER A 36 -4.59 -9.70 9.92
C SER A 36 -4.52 -9.89 8.40
N SER A 37 -4.29 -8.81 7.64
CA SER A 37 -4.13 -8.87 6.19
C SER A 37 -2.91 -9.69 5.77
N LEU A 38 -1.78 -9.58 6.48
CA LEU A 38 -0.59 -10.40 6.23
C LEU A 38 -0.85 -11.89 6.53
N GLN A 39 -1.59 -12.21 7.59
CA GLN A 39 -1.98 -13.59 7.89
C GLN A 39 -2.83 -14.21 6.78
N GLU A 40 -3.83 -13.47 6.29
CA GLU A 40 -4.67 -13.93 5.20
C GLU A 40 -3.86 -14.10 3.91
N ARG A 41 -3.05 -13.10 3.55
CA ARG A 41 -2.25 -13.11 2.32
C ARG A 41 -1.24 -14.24 2.27
N PHE A 42 -0.54 -14.50 3.37
CA PHE A 42 0.53 -15.49 3.43
C PHE A 42 0.10 -16.82 4.06
N GLN A 43 -1.18 -16.95 4.47
CA GLN A 43 -1.72 -18.14 5.13
C GLN A 43 -0.92 -18.55 6.37
N VAL A 44 -0.53 -17.56 7.17
CA VAL A 44 0.22 -17.72 8.43
C VAL A 44 -0.61 -17.23 9.61
N GLN A 45 -0.18 -17.56 10.83
CA GLN A 45 -0.74 -16.99 12.06
C GLN A 45 0.39 -16.36 12.88
N PHE A 46 0.23 -15.10 13.26
CA PHE A 46 1.13 -14.44 14.19
C PHE A 46 0.63 -14.66 15.62
N ASN A 47 1.59 -14.82 16.52
CA ASN A 47 1.34 -14.85 17.95
C ASN A 47 1.95 -13.61 18.58
N TYR A 48 1.14 -12.83 19.28
CA TYR A 48 1.50 -11.58 19.92
C TYR A 48 0.60 -11.33 21.14
N ALA A 49 1.08 -10.56 22.11
CA ALA A 49 0.23 -10.10 23.20
C ALA A 49 -0.68 -8.96 22.70
N SER A 50 -1.99 -9.05 22.92
CA SER A 50 -2.91 -8.04 22.40
C SER A 50 -2.64 -6.64 22.96
N GLU A 51 -2.19 -6.56 24.21
CA GLU A 51 -1.87 -5.31 24.92
C GLU A 51 -0.71 -4.51 24.31
N ILE A 52 0.18 -5.16 23.55
CA ILE A 52 1.33 -4.48 22.92
C ILE A 52 1.06 -4.03 21.48
N VAL A 53 0.03 -4.58 20.83
CA VAL A 53 -0.34 -4.20 19.45
C VAL A 53 -1.58 -3.32 19.39
N ASP A 54 -2.36 -3.27 20.48
CA ASP A 54 -3.55 -2.43 20.56
C ASP A 54 -3.19 -0.94 20.53
N GLY A 55 -3.94 -0.16 19.76
CA GLY A 55 -3.69 1.27 19.55
C GLY A 55 -2.44 1.62 18.73
N VAL A 56 -1.58 0.65 18.37
CA VAL A 56 -0.40 0.91 17.52
C VAL A 56 -0.84 1.10 16.08
N ARG A 57 -0.36 2.19 15.45
CA ARG A 57 -0.62 2.48 14.04
C ARG A 57 0.69 2.49 13.27
N VAL A 58 0.70 1.80 12.14
CA VAL A 58 1.89 1.60 11.32
C VAL A 58 1.59 1.96 9.86
N PRO A 59 2.60 2.42 9.11
CA PRO A 59 2.48 2.45 7.65
C PRO A 59 2.21 1.05 7.11
N VAL A 60 1.38 0.95 6.08
CA VAL A 60 1.06 -0.34 5.44
C VAL A 60 2.24 -0.78 4.57
N PRO A 61 2.74 -2.03 4.71
CA PRO A 61 3.76 -2.58 3.84
C PRO A 61 3.28 -2.66 2.39
N ASP A 62 4.18 -2.50 1.43
CA ASP A 62 3.85 -2.64 0.00
C ASP A 62 3.41 -4.08 -0.33
N ASP A 63 2.34 -4.22 -1.12
CA ASP A 63 1.78 -5.51 -1.54
C ASP A 63 2.71 -6.35 -2.42
N SER A 64 3.82 -5.79 -2.89
CA SER A 64 4.88 -6.52 -3.61
C SER A 64 5.88 -7.19 -2.67
N LEU A 65 5.94 -6.80 -1.39
CA LEU A 65 6.87 -7.39 -0.43
C LEU A 65 6.49 -8.83 -0.08
N ASP A 66 7.51 -9.66 0.14
CA ASP A 66 7.32 -10.97 0.76
C ASP A 66 7.08 -10.84 2.27
N LEU A 67 6.67 -11.94 2.91
CA LEU A 67 6.37 -11.97 4.34
C LEU A 67 7.55 -11.51 5.21
N SER A 68 8.77 -11.91 4.85
CA SER A 68 9.97 -11.59 5.63
C SER A 68 10.28 -10.10 5.58
N ALA A 69 10.25 -9.52 4.37
CA ALA A 69 10.44 -8.10 4.14
C ALA A 69 9.33 -7.26 4.80
N ALA A 70 8.07 -7.72 4.72
CA ALA A 70 6.95 -7.06 5.37
C ALA A 70 7.09 -7.06 6.91
N VAL A 71 7.48 -8.18 7.52
CA VAL A 71 7.72 -8.27 8.97
C VAL A 71 8.92 -7.41 9.39
N ALA A 72 10.00 -7.41 8.61
CA ALA A 72 11.17 -6.56 8.87
C ALA A 72 10.81 -5.07 8.84
N PHE A 73 10.01 -4.66 7.85
CA PHE A 73 9.48 -3.30 7.73
C PHE A 73 8.63 -2.92 8.95
N LEU A 74 7.72 -3.80 9.36
CA LEU A 74 6.89 -3.55 10.55
C LEU A 74 7.74 -3.40 11.80
N LYS A 75 8.75 -4.26 11.98
CA LYS A 75 9.67 -4.19 13.12
C LYS A 75 10.42 -2.86 13.19
N GLU A 76 10.91 -2.35 12.06
CA GLU A 76 11.57 -1.04 12.00
C GLU A 76 10.63 0.10 12.40
N SER A 77 9.34 -0.01 12.06
CA SER A 77 8.34 1.00 12.39
C SER A 77 7.85 0.97 13.85
N THR A 78 7.98 -0.16 14.56
CA THR A 78 7.43 -0.36 15.91
C THR A 78 8.47 -0.47 17.02
N GLY A 79 9.74 -0.77 16.71
CA GLY A 79 10.83 -0.96 17.69
C GLY A 79 11.05 -2.41 18.11
#